data_AF-A0A932NTS6-F1
#
_entry.id   AF-A0A932NTS6-F1
#
_cell.length_a   1.000
_cell.length_b   1.000
_cell.length_c   1.000
_cell.angle_alpha   90.00
_cell.angle_beta   90.00
_cell.angle_gamma   90.00
#
_symmetry.space_group_name_H-M   'P 1'
#
loop_
_entity.id
_entity.type
_entity.pdbx_description
1 polymer ?
#
loop_
_entity_poly.entity_id
_entity_poly.type
_entity_poly.pdbx_seq_one_letter_code
_entity_poly.pdbx_strand_id
1 'polypeptide(L)'
;MKATQTLFVDLERLQMAGPEAILIIRLMMAANDIALANGGLRYFKREQPRLLRHAQLGACRYFVRLQCGHLNEAMKLIQEVYASPALLALVERCTQPTRDAFQRLKDSLPGGAQYDKCKSFIEKIRHNVTFHYQPKPVEKALADRASRLESKRSTVTRGTHISLWRFGVADDVIDSIVCRQLWQIPRSADLRTEADRIEAFGEQLCRDFLDFCGELTIRYVQEHAAL
;
A
#
# COMPACT_ATOMS: atom_id res chain seq x y z
N MET A 1 3.50 -7.68 -24.69
CA MET A 1 3.42 -6.38 -24.02
C MET A 1 2.63 -5.44 -24.90
N LYS A 2 1.53 -4.85 -24.42
CA LYS A 2 0.92 -3.70 -25.11
C LYS A 2 1.87 -2.50 -24.98
N ALA A 3 1.99 -1.69 -26.02
CA ALA A 3 2.80 -0.47 -26.00
C ALA A 3 2.27 0.53 -24.96
N THR A 4 3.13 1.42 -24.47
CA THR A 4 2.71 2.57 -23.67
C THR A 4 1.69 3.39 -24.44
N GLN A 5 0.53 3.64 -23.84
CA GLN A 5 -0.56 4.40 -24.43
C GLN A 5 -0.74 5.71 -23.67
N THR A 6 -0.96 6.79 -24.42
CA THR A 6 -1.39 8.09 -23.89
C THR A 6 -2.72 8.43 -24.54
N LEU A 7 -3.72 8.74 -23.72
CA LEU A 7 -5.02 9.24 -24.18
C LEU A 7 -5.09 10.73 -23.90
N PHE A 8 -5.53 11.50 -24.88
CA PHE A 8 -5.97 12.87 -24.65
C PHE A 8 -7.43 12.84 -24.20
N VAL A 9 -7.74 13.56 -23.13
CA VAL A 9 -9.04 13.49 -22.47
C VAL A 9 -9.73 14.84 -22.56
N ASP A 10 -10.96 14.83 -23.06
CA ASP A 10 -11.89 15.95 -23.00
C ASP A 10 -12.54 16.01 -21.62
N LEU A 11 -12.17 17.04 -20.84
CA LEU A 11 -12.66 17.20 -19.47
C LEU A 11 -14.15 17.58 -19.42
N GLU A 12 -14.68 18.27 -20.44
CA GLU A 12 -16.09 18.63 -20.50
C GLU A 12 -16.93 17.36 -20.71
N ARG A 13 -16.52 16.50 -21.65
CA ARG A 13 -17.17 15.19 -21.86
C ARG A 13 -17.08 14.30 -20.63
N LEU A 14 -15.93 14.28 -19.95
CA LEU A 14 -15.77 13.50 -18.72
C LEU A 14 -16.66 14.03 -17.59
N GLN A 15 -16.81 15.35 -17.46
CA GLN A 15 -17.71 15.97 -16.50
C GLN A 15 -19.18 15.64 -16.79
N MET A 16 -19.58 15.63 -18.06
CA MET A 16 -20.93 15.28 -18.49
C MET A 16 -21.27 13.79 -18.34
N ALA A 17 -20.26 12.91 -18.22
CA ALA A 17 -20.44 11.47 -18.10
C ALA A 17 -21.05 11.02 -16.75
N GLY A 18 -21.19 11.94 -15.78
CA GLY A 18 -21.95 11.72 -14.56
C GLY A 18 -21.13 11.26 -13.35
N PRO A 19 -21.78 10.76 -12.28
CA PRO A 19 -21.14 10.48 -10.99
C PRO A 19 -20.08 9.36 -11.07
N GLU A 20 -20.19 8.42 -12.01
CA GLU A 20 -19.20 7.38 -12.26
C GLU A 20 -17.84 7.97 -12.65
N ALA A 21 -17.80 9.08 -13.39
CA ALA A 21 -16.57 9.74 -13.79
C ALA A 21 -15.77 10.23 -12.57
N ILE A 22 -16.46 10.68 -11.50
CA ILE A 22 -15.84 11.11 -10.24
C ILE A 22 -15.16 9.91 -9.56
N LEU A 23 -15.83 8.75 -9.52
CA LEU A 23 -15.25 7.53 -8.96
C LEU A 23 -14.06 7.05 -9.78
N ILE A 24 -14.13 7.13 -11.11
CA ILE A 24 -13.04 6.79 -12.02
C ILE A 24 -11.81 7.68 -11.79
N ILE A 25 -11.99 8.99 -11.63
CA ILE A 25 -10.89 9.91 -11.29
C ILE A 25 -10.29 9.56 -9.92
N ARG A 26 -11.11 9.26 -8.92
CA ARG A 26 -10.62 8.83 -7.59
C ARG A 26 -9.82 7.53 -7.66
N LEU A 27 -10.22 6.58 -8.50
CA LEU A 27 -9.45 5.35 -8.78
C LEU A 27 -8.10 5.67 -9.43
N MET A 28 -8.05 6.59 -10.41
CA MET A 28 -6.80 7.04 -11.02
C MET A 28 -5.86 7.68 -9.99
N MET A 29 -6.39 8.53 -9.10
CA MET A 29 -5.61 9.14 -8.02
C MET A 29 -5.00 8.07 -7.10
N ALA A 30 -5.83 7.13 -6.62
CA ALA A 30 -5.35 6.04 -5.79
C ALA A 30 -4.32 5.15 -6.52
N ALA A 31 -4.49 4.91 -7.81
CA ALA A 31 -3.56 4.14 -8.62
C ALA A 31 -2.20 4.85 -8.74
N ASN A 32 -2.18 6.18 -8.95
CA ASN A 32 -0.94 6.96 -8.98
C ASN A 32 -0.18 6.85 -7.65
N ASP A 33 -0.87 7.02 -6.52
CA ASP A 33 -0.27 6.94 -5.20
C ASP A 33 0.29 5.54 -4.89
N ILE A 34 -0.48 4.49 -5.18
CA ILE A 34 -0.07 3.09 -4.97
C ILE A 34 1.10 2.73 -5.90
N ALA A 35 1.09 3.18 -7.15
CA ALA A 35 2.19 2.98 -8.08
C ALA A 35 3.48 3.63 -7.57
N LEU A 36 3.41 4.84 -7.01
CA LEU A 36 4.56 5.52 -6.41
C LEU A 36 5.07 4.79 -5.16
N ALA A 37 4.18 4.38 -4.26
CA ALA A 37 4.55 3.63 -3.06
C ALA A 37 5.22 2.29 -3.41
N ASN A 38 4.65 1.54 -4.37
CA ASN A 38 5.23 0.31 -4.91
C ASN A 38 6.60 0.56 -5.57
N GLY A 39 6.71 1.60 -6.38
CA GLY A 39 7.96 1.98 -7.04
C GLY A 39 9.06 2.29 -6.04
N GLY A 40 8.73 3.07 -5.01
CA GLY A 40 9.64 3.40 -3.89
C GLY A 40 10.10 2.16 -3.13
N LEU A 41 9.18 1.26 -2.76
CA LEU A 41 9.54 0.00 -2.11
C LEU A 41 10.48 -0.85 -2.97
N ARG A 42 10.13 -1.05 -4.25
CA ARG A 42 10.97 -1.81 -5.19
C ARG A 42 12.34 -1.17 -5.38
N TYR A 43 12.42 0.16 -5.38
CA TYR A 43 13.69 0.87 -5.46
C TYR A 43 14.55 0.55 -4.23
N PHE A 44 14.02 0.69 -3.02
CA PHE A 44 14.78 0.47 -1.78
C PHE A 44 15.04 -1.01 -1.45
N LYS A 45 14.28 -1.96 -2.03
CA LYS A 45 14.60 -3.40 -1.94
C LYS A 45 15.87 -3.78 -2.70
N ARG A 46 16.27 -3.01 -3.72
CA ARG A 46 17.53 -3.24 -4.48
C ARG A 46 18.73 -2.78 -3.68
N GLU A 47 19.92 -3.21 -4.07
CA GLU A 47 21.17 -2.71 -3.49
C GLU A 47 21.24 -1.18 -3.62
N GLN A 48 21.47 -0.51 -2.48
CA GLN A 48 21.57 0.94 -2.43
C GLN A 48 23.03 1.42 -2.49
N PRO A 49 23.27 2.62 -3.05
CA PRO A 49 24.56 3.30 -2.92
C PRO A 49 24.99 3.40 -1.46
N ARG A 50 26.31 3.36 -1.19
CA ARG A 50 26.89 3.35 0.17
C ARG A 50 26.27 4.42 1.09
N LEU A 51 26.04 5.62 0.55
CA LEU A 51 25.47 6.75 1.29
C LEU A 51 24.00 6.53 1.70
N LEU A 52 23.24 5.67 1.03
CA LEU A 52 21.83 5.41 1.31
C LEU A 52 21.56 4.08 2.04
N ARG A 53 22.56 3.19 2.13
CA ARG A 53 22.42 1.88 2.82
C ARG A 53 21.91 2.01 4.25
N HIS A 54 22.30 3.07 4.96
CA HIS A 54 21.88 3.32 6.33
C HIS A 54 20.38 3.65 6.47
N ALA A 55 19.72 4.10 5.39
CA ALA A 55 18.28 4.42 5.38
C ALA A 55 17.43 3.32 4.74
N GLN A 56 18.04 2.33 4.07
CA GLN A 56 17.36 1.36 3.21
C GLN A 56 16.22 0.61 3.91
N LEU A 57 16.51 -0.04 5.04
CA LEU A 57 15.50 -0.82 5.77
C LEU A 57 14.35 0.05 6.27
N GLY A 58 14.67 1.22 6.79
CA GLY A 58 13.67 2.18 7.26
C GLY A 58 12.82 2.75 6.13
N ALA A 59 13.39 2.94 4.94
CA ALA A 59 12.67 3.33 3.75
C ALA A 59 11.72 2.22 3.27
N CYS A 60 12.15 0.95 3.23
CA CYS A 60 11.26 -0.17 2.93
C CYS A 60 10.06 -0.20 3.88
N ARG A 61 10.31 -0.11 5.20
CA ARG A 61 9.24 -0.06 6.22
C ARG A 61 8.32 1.15 6.03
N TYR A 62 8.85 2.30 5.62
CA TYR A 62 8.04 3.47 5.31
C TYR A 62 7.11 3.23 4.12
N PHE A 63 7.62 2.70 3.01
CA PHE A 63 6.80 2.42 1.83
C PHE A 63 5.76 1.33 2.08
N VAL A 64 6.04 0.31 2.89
CA VAL A 64 5.02 -0.67 3.31
C VAL A 64 3.87 0.02 4.06
N ARG A 65 4.18 0.96 4.97
CA ARG A 65 3.14 1.72 5.66
C ARG A 65 2.32 2.61 4.73
N LEU A 66 2.96 3.21 3.72
CA LEU A 66 2.25 3.97 2.69
C LEU A 66 1.35 3.07 1.84
N GLN A 67 1.84 1.90 1.40
CA GLN A 67 1.02 0.92 0.68
C GLN A 67 -0.23 0.56 1.50
N CYS A 68 -0.09 0.24 2.79
CA CYS A 68 -1.23 -0.03 3.66
C CYS A 68 -2.16 1.18 3.79
N GLY A 69 -1.61 2.40 3.91
CA GLY A 69 -2.38 3.63 3.98
C GLY A 69 -3.24 3.86 2.74
N HIS A 70 -2.64 3.78 1.55
CA HIS A 70 -3.34 3.98 0.28
C HIS A 70 -4.29 2.82 -0.03
N LEU A 71 -3.91 1.57 0.23
CA LEU A 71 -4.79 0.41 0.06
C LEU A 71 -6.06 0.54 0.91
N ASN A 72 -5.95 1.01 2.16
CA ASN A 72 -7.11 1.23 3.02
C ASN A 72 -8.15 2.16 2.38
N GLU A 73 -7.71 3.24 1.72
CA GLU A 73 -8.60 4.16 1.03
C GLU A 73 -9.08 3.58 -0.31
N ALA A 74 -8.19 2.92 -1.06
CA ALA A 74 -8.49 2.27 -2.32
C ALA A 74 -9.56 1.16 -2.19
N MET A 75 -9.55 0.37 -1.12
CA MET A 75 -10.57 -0.66 -0.90
C MET A 75 -11.99 -0.09 -0.77
N LYS A 76 -12.14 1.14 -0.25
CA LYS A 76 -13.43 1.83 -0.23
C LYS A 76 -13.91 2.14 -1.64
N LEU A 77 -13.01 2.54 -2.54
CA LEU A 77 -13.32 2.75 -3.96
C LEU A 77 -13.73 1.45 -4.64
N ILE A 78 -13.07 0.33 -4.34
CA ILE A 78 -13.47 -0.99 -4.86
C ILE A 78 -14.89 -1.34 -4.41
N GLN A 79 -15.24 -1.05 -3.16
CA GLN A 79 -16.61 -1.23 -2.66
C GLN A 79 -17.62 -0.36 -3.43
N GLU A 80 -17.28 0.89 -3.72
CA GLU A 80 -18.12 1.78 -4.54
C GLU A 80 -18.29 1.25 -5.97
N VAL A 81 -17.23 0.72 -6.58
CA VAL A 81 -17.32 0.08 -7.92
C VAL A 81 -18.21 -1.15 -7.87
N TYR A 82 -18.05 -2.00 -6.85
CA TYR A 82 -18.89 -3.19 -6.68
C TYR A 82 -20.36 -2.86 -6.46
N ALA A 83 -20.67 -1.67 -5.93
CA ALA A 83 -22.04 -1.19 -5.75
C ALA A 83 -22.64 -0.51 -6.99
N SER A 84 -21.85 -0.27 -8.06
CA SER A 84 -22.31 0.40 -9.29
C SER A 84 -22.59 -0.59 -10.42
N PRO A 85 -23.87 -0.80 -10.82
CA PRO A 85 -24.21 -1.67 -11.94
C PRO A 85 -23.56 -1.24 -13.26
N ALA A 86 -23.45 0.07 -13.49
CA ALA A 86 -22.84 0.62 -14.69
C ALA A 86 -21.34 0.27 -14.78
N LEU A 87 -20.61 0.44 -13.69
CA LEU A 87 -19.19 0.09 -13.66
C LEU A 87 -18.98 -1.43 -13.66
N LEU A 88 -19.85 -2.21 -13.01
CA LEU A 88 -19.80 -3.67 -13.12
C LEU A 88 -19.99 -4.15 -14.57
N ALA A 89 -20.91 -3.56 -15.32
CA ALA A 89 -21.07 -3.87 -16.73
C ALA A 89 -19.81 -3.56 -17.56
N LEU A 90 -19.03 -2.55 -17.17
CA LEU A 90 -17.74 -2.24 -17.78
C LEU A 90 -16.65 -3.23 -17.33
N VAL A 91 -16.65 -3.67 -16.07
CA VAL A 91 -15.73 -4.70 -15.56
C VAL A 91 -15.93 -6.03 -16.30
N GLU A 92 -17.17 -6.42 -16.61
CA GLU A 92 -17.44 -7.64 -17.39
C GLU A 92 -16.79 -7.60 -18.78
N ARG A 93 -16.64 -6.41 -19.38
CA ARG A 93 -15.96 -6.21 -20.67
C ARG A 93 -14.43 -6.18 -20.58
N CYS A 94 -13.86 -6.21 -19.38
CA CYS A 94 -12.41 -6.23 -19.19
C CYS A 94 -11.79 -7.58 -19.55
N THR A 95 -10.46 -7.65 -19.61
CA THR A 95 -9.76 -8.93 -19.80
C THR A 95 -9.94 -9.86 -18.59
N GLN A 96 -9.75 -11.16 -18.79
CA GLN A 96 -9.83 -12.13 -17.70
C GLN A 96 -8.88 -11.80 -16.53
N PRO A 97 -7.60 -11.44 -16.75
CA PRO A 97 -6.71 -11.07 -15.64
C PRO A 97 -7.24 -9.90 -14.80
N THR A 98 -7.83 -8.89 -15.44
CA THR A 98 -8.44 -7.73 -14.77
C THR A 98 -9.67 -8.12 -13.95
N ARG A 99 -10.53 -9.00 -14.48
CA ARG A 99 -11.66 -9.55 -13.71
C ARG A 99 -11.19 -10.38 -12.52
N ASP A 100 -10.15 -11.19 -12.69
CA ASP A 100 -9.58 -11.98 -11.60
C ASP A 100 -8.98 -11.09 -10.51
N ALA A 101 -8.29 -10.00 -10.91
CA ALA A 101 -7.77 -8.99 -9.99
C ALA A 101 -8.90 -8.31 -9.22
N PHE A 102 -9.97 -7.90 -9.91
CA PHE A 102 -11.16 -7.34 -9.26
C PHE A 102 -11.79 -8.32 -8.27
N GLN A 103 -11.89 -9.60 -8.62
CA GLN A 103 -12.43 -10.61 -7.71
C GLN A 103 -11.57 -10.78 -6.45
N ARG A 104 -10.24 -10.81 -6.58
CA ARG A 104 -9.34 -10.87 -5.40
C ARG A 104 -9.46 -9.63 -4.50
N LEU A 105 -9.68 -8.46 -5.09
CA LEU A 105 -9.97 -7.23 -4.33
C LEU A 105 -11.32 -7.35 -3.62
N LYS A 106 -12.37 -7.84 -4.31
CA LYS A 106 -13.69 -8.10 -3.70
C LYS A 106 -13.62 -9.09 -2.54
N ASP A 107 -12.82 -10.15 -2.66
CA ASP A 107 -12.62 -11.11 -1.58
C ASP A 107 -11.99 -10.47 -0.33
N SER A 108 -11.38 -9.29 -0.47
CA SER A 108 -10.79 -8.51 0.62
C SER A 108 -11.73 -7.43 1.20
N LEU A 109 -12.97 -7.30 0.69
CA LEU A 109 -14.02 -6.44 1.22
C LEU A 109 -14.80 -7.11 2.36
N PRO A 110 -15.59 -6.37 3.17
CA PRO A 110 -16.42 -6.96 4.23
C PRO A 110 -17.28 -8.13 3.73
N GLY A 111 -17.17 -9.28 4.40
CA GLY A 111 -17.86 -10.53 4.03
C GLY A 111 -17.10 -11.41 3.03
N GLY A 112 -15.97 -10.95 2.48
CA GLY A 112 -15.09 -11.73 1.61
C GLY A 112 -14.12 -12.64 2.36
N ALA A 113 -13.61 -13.67 1.68
CA ALA A 113 -12.76 -14.71 2.27
C ALA A 113 -11.40 -14.21 2.78
N GLN A 114 -10.92 -13.05 2.30
CA GLN A 114 -9.65 -12.44 2.69
C GLN A 114 -9.84 -11.19 3.56
N TYR A 115 -11.06 -10.84 3.95
CA TYR A 115 -11.37 -9.62 4.69
C TYR A 115 -10.59 -9.49 6.00
N ASP A 116 -10.60 -10.53 6.84
CA ASP A 116 -9.91 -10.48 8.14
C ASP A 116 -8.38 -10.33 7.98
N LYS A 117 -7.83 -10.93 6.94
CA LYS A 117 -6.42 -10.80 6.57
C LYS A 117 -6.11 -9.38 6.09
N CYS A 118 -6.94 -8.83 5.22
CA CYS A 118 -6.86 -7.44 4.78
C CYS A 118 -6.92 -6.46 5.96
N LYS A 119 -7.95 -6.59 6.81
CA LYS A 119 -8.16 -5.78 8.00
C LYS A 119 -6.99 -5.84 8.99
N SER A 120 -6.51 -7.04 9.29
CA SER A 120 -5.42 -7.22 10.26
C SER A 120 -4.09 -6.63 9.79
N PHE A 121 -3.82 -6.63 8.48
CA PHE A 121 -2.54 -6.18 7.94
C PHE A 121 -2.55 -4.72 7.48
N ILE A 122 -3.64 -4.27 6.85
CA ILE A 122 -3.72 -2.97 6.19
C ILE A 122 -4.33 -1.94 7.13
N GLU A 123 -5.54 -2.18 7.65
CA GLU A 123 -6.25 -1.20 8.47
C GLU A 123 -5.48 -0.90 9.77
N LYS A 124 -4.99 -1.93 10.46
CA LYS A 124 -4.25 -1.73 11.72
C LYS A 124 -2.99 -0.88 11.54
N ILE A 125 -2.27 -1.06 10.43
CA ILE A 125 -1.07 -0.25 10.14
C ILE A 125 -1.46 1.21 9.92
N ARG A 126 -2.45 1.44 9.05
CA ARG A 126 -2.96 2.80 8.74
C ARG A 126 -3.37 3.55 10.00
N HIS A 127 -4.14 2.91 10.88
CA HIS A 127 -4.70 3.55 12.07
C HIS A 127 -3.69 3.79 13.20
N ASN A 128 -2.57 3.05 13.24
CA ASN A 128 -1.66 3.09 14.38
C ASN A 128 -0.28 3.68 14.07
N VAL A 129 0.22 3.57 12.84
CA VAL A 129 1.65 3.86 12.55
C VAL A 129 1.95 4.55 11.23
N THR A 130 1.01 4.69 10.28
CA THR A 130 1.33 5.31 8.97
C THR A 130 1.60 6.82 9.10
N PHE A 131 0.91 7.53 10.00
CA PHE A 131 1.17 8.95 10.32
C PHE A 131 0.90 9.29 11.79
N HIS A 132 0.97 8.30 12.68
CA HIS A 132 0.66 8.46 14.09
C HIS A 132 1.87 8.13 14.96
N TYR A 133 2.17 9.01 15.91
CA TYR A 133 3.28 8.89 16.87
C TYR A 133 2.73 8.67 18.29
N GLN A 134 1.96 7.59 18.47
CA GLN A 134 1.23 7.36 19.71
C GLN A 134 2.18 6.96 20.86
N PRO A 135 2.04 7.53 22.07
CA PRO A 135 2.96 7.28 23.18
C PRO A 135 2.89 5.83 23.68
N LYS A 136 1.68 5.28 23.90
CA LYS A 136 1.52 3.94 24.50
C LYS A 136 2.18 2.81 23.67
N PRO A 137 2.00 2.71 22.33
CA PRO A 137 2.71 1.71 21.54
C PRO A 137 4.23 1.88 21.59
N VAL A 138 4.73 3.12 21.60
CA VAL A 138 6.16 3.45 21.67
C VAL A 138 6.74 3.02 23.01
N GLU A 139 6.10 3.37 24.13
CA GLU A 139 6.50 2.94 25.48
C GLU A 139 6.60 1.42 25.58
N LYS A 140 5.55 0.71 25.13
CA LYS A 140 5.51 -0.75 25.13
C LYS A 140 6.62 -1.36 24.28
N ALA A 141 6.87 -0.82 23.08
CA ALA A 141 7.93 -1.30 22.19
C ALA A 141 9.32 -1.03 22.77
N LEU A 142 9.54 0.15 23.36
CA LEU A 142 10.81 0.51 23.97
C LEU A 142 11.12 -0.39 25.17
N ALA A 143 10.15 -0.60 26.07
CA ALA A 143 10.30 -1.48 27.23
C ALA A 143 10.64 -2.92 26.81
N ASP A 144 9.93 -3.46 25.81
CA ASP A 144 10.19 -4.80 25.26
C ASP A 144 11.59 -4.93 24.63
N ARG A 145 12.09 -3.89 23.96
CA ARG A 145 13.43 -3.92 23.37
C ARG A 145 14.51 -3.79 24.44
N ALA A 146 14.31 -2.93 25.44
CA ALA A 146 15.26 -2.67 26.52
C ALA A 146 15.46 -3.89 27.44
N SER A 147 14.45 -4.75 27.58
CA SER A 147 14.53 -5.97 28.39
C SER A 147 15.39 -7.08 27.78
N ARG A 148 15.73 -6.99 26.49
CA ARG A 148 16.36 -8.08 25.72
C ARG A 148 17.75 -7.73 25.22
N LEU A 149 18.74 -8.58 25.51
CA LEU A 149 20.17 -8.32 25.28
C LEU A 149 20.48 -7.99 23.82
N GLU A 150 19.87 -8.71 22.88
CA GLU A 150 20.07 -8.59 21.44
C GLU A 150 19.50 -7.29 20.84
N SER A 151 18.63 -6.57 21.57
CA SER A 151 17.98 -5.35 21.08
C SER A 151 18.21 -4.11 21.95
N LYS A 152 19.13 -4.17 22.93
CA LYS A 152 19.41 -3.02 23.83
C LYS A 152 20.13 -1.86 23.14
N ARG A 153 20.78 -2.11 22.00
CA ARG A 153 21.54 -1.11 21.26
C ARG A 153 20.83 -0.78 19.96
N SER A 154 20.89 0.49 19.59
CA SER A 154 20.44 0.99 18.28
C SER A 154 21.31 2.20 17.89
N THR A 155 20.99 2.83 16.77
CA THR A 155 21.83 3.87 16.17
C THR A 155 21.10 5.21 16.06
N VAL A 156 21.87 6.29 16.17
CA VAL A 156 21.48 7.64 15.80
C VAL A 156 22.62 8.21 14.96
N THR A 157 22.31 8.65 13.75
CA THR A 157 23.26 9.22 12.79
C THR A 157 22.84 10.64 12.48
N ARG A 158 23.76 11.59 12.63
CA ARG A 158 23.59 12.98 12.22
C ARG A 158 24.72 13.35 11.27
N GLY A 159 24.42 13.38 9.97
CA GLY A 159 25.36 13.86 8.97
C GLY A 159 25.35 15.37 8.78
N THR A 160 26.21 15.84 7.88
CA THR A 160 26.33 17.26 7.47
C THR A 160 25.15 17.74 6.62
N HIS A 161 24.35 16.83 6.08
CA HIS A 161 23.14 17.11 5.29
C HIS A 161 21.95 16.29 5.82
N ILE A 162 20.72 16.79 5.66
CA ILE A 162 19.51 16.15 6.18
C ILE A 162 19.27 14.74 5.62
N SER A 163 19.69 14.48 4.37
CA SER A 163 19.62 13.14 3.77
C SER A 163 20.54 12.10 4.42
N LEU A 164 21.45 12.54 5.29
CA LEU A 164 22.36 11.70 6.07
C LEU A 164 21.94 11.60 7.54
N TRP A 165 20.76 12.12 7.90
CA TRP A 165 20.21 11.98 9.24
C TRP A 165 19.41 10.69 9.34
N ARG A 166 19.62 9.94 10.42
CA ARG A 166 18.87 8.72 10.69
C ARG A 166 18.72 8.46 12.18
N PHE A 167 17.49 8.22 12.60
CA PHE A 167 17.17 7.77 13.95
C PHE A 167 16.83 6.28 13.89
N GLY A 168 17.85 5.42 13.80
CA GLY A 168 17.66 3.96 13.74
C GLY A 168 16.89 3.41 14.94
N VAL A 169 17.04 4.04 16.10
CA VAL A 169 16.23 3.72 17.31
C VAL A 169 14.72 3.88 17.07
N ALA A 170 14.31 4.89 16.30
CA ALA A 170 12.90 5.09 15.97
C ALA A 170 12.40 4.03 14.99
N ASP A 171 13.22 3.64 14.01
CA ASP A 171 12.87 2.55 13.09
C ASP A 171 12.70 1.22 13.79
N ASP A 172 13.59 0.92 14.71
CA ASP A 172 13.60 -0.28 15.53
C ASP A 172 12.37 -0.38 16.45
N VAL A 173 11.96 0.75 17.01
CA VAL A 173 10.73 0.88 17.79
C VAL A 173 9.51 0.67 16.89
N ILE A 174 9.44 1.33 15.74
CA ILE A 174 8.32 1.19 14.78
C ILE A 174 8.21 -0.24 14.27
N ASP A 175 9.33 -0.88 13.93
CA ASP A 175 9.38 -2.28 13.50
C ASP A 175 8.81 -3.21 14.58
N SER A 176 9.12 -2.93 15.85
CA SER A 176 8.59 -3.70 16.99
C SER A 176 7.09 -3.48 17.17
N ILE A 177 6.59 -2.24 16.98
CA ILE A 177 5.15 -1.95 17.01
C ILE A 177 4.45 -2.75 15.90
N VAL A 178 4.93 -2.62 14.65
CA VAL A 178 4.33 -3.29 13.48
C VAL A 178 4.34 -4.80 13.67
N CYS A 179 5.51 -5.39 13.86
CA CYS A 179 5.64 -6.84 13.83
C CYS A 179 5.06 -7.52 15.09
N ARG A 180 5.24 -6.93 16.27
CA ARG A 180 4.91 -7.60 17.54
C ARG A 180 3.59 -7.14 18.15
N GLN A 181 3.19 -5.89 17.94
CA GLN A 181 1.94 -5.36 18.51
C GLN A 181 0.78 -5.41 17.52
N LEU A 182 1.02 -5.08 16.25
CA LEU A 182 -0.04 -5.02 15.23
C LEU A 182 -0.24 -6.36 14.51
N TRP A 183 0.82 -6.88 13.89
CA TRP A 183 0.82 -8.19 13.21
C TRP A 183 0.92 -9.37 14.17
N GLN A 184 1.32 -9.12 15.42
CA GLN A 184 1.39 -10.12 16.49
C GLN A 184 2.20 -11.36 16.09
N ILE A 185 3.28 -11.17 15.31
CA ILE A 185 4.18 -12.25 14.92
C ILE A 185 4.75 -12.89 16.20
N PRO A 186 4.57 -14.20 16.42
CA PRO A 186 5.06 -14.87 17.62
C PRO A 186 6.57 -14.77 17.77
N ARG A 187 7.07 -14.72 19.00
CA ARG A 187 8.52 -14.66 19.29
C ARG A 187 9.25 -15.94 18.89
N SER A 188 8.56 -17.07 18.91
CA SER A 188 9.04 -18.36 18.44
C SER A 188 9.11 -18.48 16.91
N ALA A 189 8.43 -17.59 16.18
CA ALA A 189 8.44 -17.60 14.72
C ALA A 189 9.66 -16.83 14.18
N ASP A 190 10.09 -17.22 12.98
CA ASP A 190 11.03 -16.41 12.20
C ASP A 190 10.36 -15.10 11.80
N LEU A 191 10.84 -14.02 12.40
CA LEU A 191 10.32 -12.68 12.18
C LEU A 191 10.41 -12.24 10.72
N ARG A 192 11.48 -12.60 10.01
CA ARG A 192 11.72 -12.15 8.63
C ARG A 192 10.79 -12.87 7.68
N THR A 193 10.75 -14.20 7.79
CA THR A 193 9.84 -15.03 6.98
C THR A 193 8.38 -14.61 7.15
N GLU A 194 7.92 -14.37 8.38
CA GLU A 194 6.54 -13.92 8.61
C GLU A 194 6.27 -12.49 8.11
N ALA A 195 7.21 -11.56 8.32
CA ALA A 195 7.06 -10.20 7.82
C ALA A 195 7.02 -10.16 6.28
N ASP A 196 7.88 -10.93 5.61
CA ASP A 196 7.94 -11.03 4.15
C ASP A 196 6.65 -11.64 3.59
N ARG A 197 6.07 -12.63 4.28
CA ARG A 197 4.77 -13.21 3.90
C ARG A 197 3.63 -12.18 3.95
N ILE A 198 3.62 -11.33 4.96
CA ILE A 198 2.61 -10.26 5.11
C ILE A 198 2.83 -9.17 4.07
N GLU A 199 4.10 -8.78 3.84
CA GLU A 199 4.46 -7.83 2.81
C GLU A 199 4.06 -8.32 1.41
N ALA A 200 4.32 -9.58 1.09
CA ALA A 200 3.95 -10.19 -0.19
C ALA A 200 2.43 -10.14 -0.45
N PHE A 201 1.61 -10.31 0.61
CA PHE A 201 0.17 -10.15 0.50
C PHE A 201 -0.23 -8.70 0.18
N GLY A 202 0.35 -7.71 0.88
CA GLY A 202 0.09 -6.30 0.60
C GLY A 202 0.56 -5.90 -0.81
N GLU A 203 1.73 -6.38 -1.23
CA GLU A 203 2.26 -6.15 -2.58
C GLU A 203 1.34 -6.77 -3.64
N GLN A 204 0.80 -7.97 -3.42
CA GLN A 204 -0.16 -8.58 -4.33
C GLN A 204 -1.45 -7.76 -4.45
N LEU A 205 -2.01 -7.27 -3.34
CA LEU A 205 -3.19 -6.40 -3.37
C LEU A 205 -2.93 -5.09 -4.11
N CYS A 206 -1.74 -4.48 -3.92
CA CYS A 206 -1.37 -3.31 -4.70
C CYS A 206 -1.30 -3.63 -6.20
N ARG A 207 -0.76 -4.78 -6.60
CA ARG A 207 -0.74 -5.18 -8.02
C ARG A 207 -2.14 -5.40 -8.56
N ASP A 208 -2.96 -6.16 -7.84
CA ASP A 208 -4.35 -6.42 -8.24
C ASP A 208 -5.12 -5.11 -8.42
N PHE A 209 -4.93 -4.15 -7.51
CA PHE A 209 -5.54 -2.83 -7.62
C PHE A 209 -5.06 -2.06 -8.87
N LEU A 210 -3.75 -2.05 -9.14
CA LEU A 210 -3.17 -1.35 -10.29
C LEU A 210 -3.59 -1.98 -11.62
N ASP A 211 -3.57 -3.32 -11.72
CA ASP A 211 -3.99 -4.05 -12.92
C ASP A 211 -5.48 -3.81 -13.19
N PHE A 212 -6.30 -3.89 -12.14
CA PHE A 212 -7.72 -3.61 -12.21
C PHE A 212 -8.01 -2.17 -12.65
N CYS A 213 -7.47 -1.19 -11.92
CA CYS A 213 -7.73 0.22 -12.18
C CYS A 213 -7.18 0.65 -13.54
N GLY A 214 -6.01 0.16 -13.94
CA GLY A 214 -5.39 0.51 -15.21
C GLY A 214 -6.32 0.21 -16.39
N GLU A 215 -6.86 -1.02 -16.47
CA GLU A 215 -7.75 -1.36 -17.57
C GLU A 215 -9.12 -0.70 -17.45
N LEU A 216 -9.75 -0.72 -16.27
CA LEU A 216 -11.09 -0.15 -16.07
C LEU A 216 -11.13 1.35 -16.41
N THR A 217 -10.17 2.11 -15.89
CA THR A 217 -10.14 3.57 -16.06
C THR A 217 -9.82 3.97 -17.50
N ILE A 218 -8.89 3.26 -18.18
CA ILE A 218 -8.59 3.48 -19.59
C ILE A 218 -9.83 3.24 -20.45
N ARG A 219 -10.53 2.12 -20.24
CA ARG A 219 -11.75 1.81 -21.00
C ARG A 219 -12.84 2.86 -20.78
N TYR A 220 -13.06 3.27 -19.54
CA TYR A 220 -14.04 4.30 -19.23
C TYR A 220 -13.72 5.62 -19.96
N VAL A 221 -12.46 6.06 -19.92
CA VAL A 221 -12.02 7.27 -20.63
C VAL A 221 -12.22 7.12 -22.13
N GLN A 222 -11.89 5.97 -22.71
CA GLN A 222 -12.12 5.71 -24.14
C GLN A 222 -13.58 5.80 -24.55
N GLU A 223 -14.49 5.25 -23.73
CA GLU A 223 -15.92 5.25 -24.02
C GLU A 223 -16.54 6.65 -23.87
N HIS A 224 -16.04 7.47 -22.93
CA HIS A 224 -16.74 8.69 -22.53
C HIS A 224 -16.04 10.00 -22.91
N ALA A 225 -14.71 10.04 -22.96
CA ALA A 225 -13.96 11.29 -22.94
C ALA A 225 -12.69 11.33 -23.81
N ALA A 226 -12.31 10.25 -24.50
CA ALA A 226 -11.16 10.27 -25.39
C ALA A 226 -11.42 11.14 -26.64
N LEU A 227 -10.38 11.88 -27.05
CA LEU A 227 -10.32 12.63 -28.31
C LEU A 227 -10.02 11.72 -29.51
#